data_AF-A0A8E4IQA8-F1
#
_entry.id   AF-A0A8E4IQA8-F1
#
_cell.length_a   1.000
_cell.length_b   1.000
_cell.length_c   1.000
_cell.angle_alpha   90.00
_cell.angle_beta   90.00
_cell.angle_gamma   90.00
#
_symmetry.space_group_name_H-M   'P 1'
#
loop_
_entity.id
_entity.type
_entity.pdbx_description
1 polymer ?
#
loop_
_entity_poly.entity_id
_entity_poly.type
_entity_poly.pdbx_seq_one_letter_code
_entity_poly.pdbx_strand_id
1 'polypeptide(L)' 'MKPEELIRHFGSVEKAAAGVGVTPGAVYQWLTAGEIPSLRQSDIEVRTAYKLKSDFTTRRVKQSIKESRKRGA' A
#
# COMPACT_ATOMS: atom_id res chain seq x y z
N MET A 1 2.26 -1.71 -0.30
CA MET A 1 2.16 -1.55 1.17
C MET A 1 1.62 -2.83 1.79
N LYS A 2 1.94 -3.08 3.06
CA LYS A 2 1.42 -4.20 3.85
C LYS A 2 0.10 -3.88 4.57
N PRO A 3 -0.72 -4.90 4.92
CA PRO A 3 -1.99 -4.70 5.64
C PRO A 3 -1.83 -3.94 6.96
N GLU A 4 -0.74 -4.17 7.70
CA GLU A 4 -0.44 -3.50 8.97
C GLU A 4 -0.15 -2.01 8.76
N GLU A 5 0.52 -1.65 7.66
CA GLU A 5 0.77 -0.25 7.31
C GLU A 5 -0.53 0.48 6.98
N LEU A 6 -1.46 -0.19 6.30
CA LEU A 6 -2.79 0.31 6.05
C LEU A 6 -3.54 0.59 7.36
N ILE A 7 -3.56 -0.38 8.28
CA ILE A 7 -4.24 -0.24 9.57
C ILE A 7 -3.58 0.87 10.40
N ARG A 8 -2.25 0.93 10.45
CA ARG A 8 -1.51 1.99 11.14
C ARG A 8 -1.83 3.38 10.60
N HIS A 9 -2.05 3.50 9.29
CA HIS A 9 -2.41 4.77 8.65
C HIS A 9 -3.78 5.29 9.11
N PHE A 10 -4.78 4.39 9.19
CA PHE A 10 -6.16 4.75 9.54
C PHE A 10 -6.47 4.63 11.04
N GLY A 11 -5.63 3.93 11.80
CA GLY A 11 -5.72 3.75 13.25
C GLY A 11 -6.46 2.48 13.71
N SER A 12 -7.36 1.92 12.90
CA SER A 12 -8.04 0.65 13.19
C SER A 12 -8.47 -0.07 11.91
N VAL A 13 -8.89 -1.33 12.01
CA VAL A 13 -9.39 -2.13 10.89
C VAL A 13 -10.66 -1.52 10.30
N GLU A 14 -11.58 -1.07 11.14
CA GLU A 14 -12.86 -0.46 10.74
C GLU A 14 -12.63 0.84 9.99
N LYS A 15 -11.74 1.70 10.49
CA LYS A 15 -11.38 2.96 9.84
C LYS A 15 -10.65 2.73 8.53
N ALA A 16 -9.77 1.72 8.46
CA ALA A 16 -9.11 1.33 7.23
C ALA A 16 -10.11 0.85 6.18
N ALA A 17 -11.01 -0.06 6.56
CA ALA A 17 -12.05 -0.59 5.69
C ALA A 17 -12.96 0.52 5.13
N ALA A 18 -13.45 1.41 5.99
CA ALA A 18 -14.26 2.55 5.60
C ALA A 18 -13.48 3.51 4.69
N GLY A 19 -12.24 3.83 5.05
CA GLY A 19 -11.39 4.76 4.29
C GLY A 19 -11.06 4.27 2.87
N VAL A 20 -11.00 2.96 2.65
CA VAL A 20 -10.68 2.36 1.35
C VAL A 20 -11.87 1.71 0.65
N GLY A 21 -13.08 1.82 1.20
CA GLY A 21 -14.32 1.36 0.58
C GLY A 21 -14.44 -0.16 0.49
N VAL A 22 -14.11 -0.89 1.56
CA VAL A 22 -14.25 -2.34 1.67
C VAL A 22 -14.88 -2.74 3.01
N THR A 23 -15.16 -4.04 3.19
CA THR A 23 -15.61 -4.57 4.48
C THR A 23 -14.42 -4.80 5.44
N PRO A 24 -14.62 -4.72 6.77
CA PRO A 24 -13.59 -5.10 7.74
C PRO A 24 -13.06 -6.52 7.54
N GLY A 25 -13.94 -7.45 7.13
CA GLY A 25 -13.56 -8.83 6.81
C GLY A 25 -12.52 -8.93 5.69
N ALA A 26 -12.59 -8.08 4.67
CA ALA A 26 -11.57 -8.05 3.61
C ALA A 26 -10.19 -7.63 4.17
N VAL A 27 -10.16 -6.67 5.09
CA VAL A 27 -8.91 -6.22 5.73
C VAL A 27 -8.32 -7.33 6.60
N TYR A 28 -9.14 -8.07 7.35
CA TYR A 28 -8.69 -9.25 8.10
C TYR A 28 -8.15 -10.35 7.18
N GLN A 29 -8.80 -10.60 6.04
CA GLN A 29 -8.29 -11.56 5.05
C GLN A 29 -6.90 -11.17 4.54
N TRP A 30 -6.66 -9.88 4.26
CA TRP A 30 -5.35 -9.40 3.85
C TRP A 30 -4.30 -9.54 4.95
N LEU A 31 -4.66 -9.27 6.22
CA LEU A 31 -3.79 -9.54 7.37
C LEU A 31 -3.39 -11.01 7.45
N THR A 32 -4.36 -11.93 7.37
CA THR A 32 -4.09 -13.38 7.40
C THR A 32 -3.22 -13.82 6.21
N ALA A 33 -3.43 -13.23 5.04
CA ALA A 33 -2.61 -13.51 3.85
C ALA A 33 -1.21 -12.86 3.90
N GLY A 34 -0.99 -11.86 4.75
CA GLY A 34 0.25 -11.07 4.80
C GLY A 34 0.44 -10.14 3.60
N GLU A 35 -0.60 -9.96 2.78
CA GLU A 35 -0.56 -9.10 1.59
C GLU A 35 -1.94 -8.54 1.21
N ILE A 36 -1.90 -7.37 0.59
CA ILE A 36 -3.05 -6.75 -0.06
C ILE A 36 -2.94 -7.06 -1.57
N PRO A 37 -4.01 -7.52 -2.25
CA PRO A 37 -4.00 -7.75 -3.69
C PRO A 37 -3.53 -6.54 -4.48
N SER A 38 -2.76 -6.74 -5.54
CA SER A 38 -2.11 -5.67 -6.31
C SER A 38 -3.05 -4.56 -6.76
N LEU A 39 -4.23 -4.92 -7.30
CA LEU A 39 -5.25 -3.94 -7.71
C LEU A 39 -5.77 -3.12 -6.52
N ARG A 40 -5.93 -3.74 -5.36
CA ARG A 40 -6.33 -3.03 -4.13
C ARG A 40 -5.21 -2.13 -3.62
N GLN A 41 -3.94 -2.53 -3.72
CA GLN A 41 -2.84 -1.63 -3.36
C GLN A 41 -2.84 -0.34 -4.21
N SER A 42 -3.10 -0.45 -5.51
CA SER A 42 -3.20 0.71 -6.41
C SER A 42 -4.38 1.62 -6.05
N ASP A 43 -5.56 1.07 -5.81
CA ASP A 43 -6.74 1.84 -5.38
C ASP A 43 -6.51 2.54 -4.03
N ILE A 44 -5.92 1.84 -3.05
CA ILE A 44 -5.56 2.41 -1.75
C ILE A 44 -4.53 3.53 -1.91
N GLU A 45 -3.53 3.37 -2.77
CA GLU A 45 -2.54 4.43 -3.03
C GLU A 45 -3.21 5.72 -3.53
N VAL A 46 -4.18 5.61 -4.44
CA VAL A 46 -4.95 6.75 -4.95
C VAL A 46 -5.81 7.37 -3.84
N ARG A 47 -6.58 6.53 -3.10
CA ARG A 47 -7.49 6.98 -2.04
C ARG A 47 -6.78 7.64 -0.86
N THR A 48 -5.54 7.24 -0.59
CA THR A 48 -4.72 7.82 0.49
C THR A 48 -3.91 9.04 0.02
N ALA A 49 -4.23 9.60 -1.15
CA ALA A 49 -3.50 10.70 -1.76
C ALA A 49 -1.98 10.43 -1.75
N TYR A 50 -1.60 9.22 -2.18
CA TYR A 50 -0.22 8.78 -2.31
C TYR A 50 0.57 8.64 -0.99
N LYS A 51 -0.06 8.78 0.18
CA LYS A 51 0.61 8.61 1.49
C LYS A 51 1.03 7.17 1.73
N LEU A 52 0.22 6.20 1.28
CA LEU A 52 0.64 4.80 1.19
C LEU A 52 0.99 4.48 -0.26
N LYS A 53 2.05 3.68 -0.44
CA LYS A 53 2.56 3.31 -1.76
C LYS A 53 2.31 1.83 -2.05
N SER A 54 1.81 1.53 -3.23
CA SER A 54 1.76 0.17 -3.74
C SER A 54 3.18 -0.39 -3.88
N ASP A 55 3.27 -1.72 -3.88
CA ASP A 55 4.54 -2.41 -4.10
C ASP A 55 5.09 -2.10 -5.51
N PHE A 56 4.21 -1.91 -6.48
CA PHE A 56 4.56 -1.45 -7.83
C PHE A 56 5.29 -0.10 -7.78
N THR A 57 4.68 0.93 -7.18
CA THR A 57 5.28 2.27 -7.06
C THR A 57 6.60 2.21 -6.29
N THR A 58 6.64 1.47 -5.20
CA THR A 58 7.85 1.30 -4.37
C THR A 58 9.00 0.68 -5.18
N ARG A 59 8.72 -0.37 -5.96
CA ARG A 59 9.73 -1.02 -6.83
C ARG A 59 10.21 -0.06 -7.92
N ARG A 60 9.30 0.66 -8.58
CA ARG A 60 9.60 1.61 -9.66
C ARG A 60 10.51 2.74 -9.17
N VAL A 61 10.22 3.32 -8.00
CA VAL A 61 11.04 4.39 -7.39
C VAL A 61 12.43 3.87 -7.04
N LYS A 62 12.53 2.68 -6.43
CA LYS A 62 13.82 2.06 -6.10
C LYS A 62 14.69 1.83 -7.35
N GLN A 63 14.08 1.36 -8.45
CA GLN A 63 14.77 1.19 -9.74
C GLN A 63 15.29 2.53 -10.28
N SER A 64 14.44 3.56 -10.30
CA SER A 64 14.83 4.90 -10.78
C SER A 64 16.00 5.48 -9.98
N ILE A 65 16.02 5.32 -8.66
CA ILE A 65 17.11 5.80 -7.80
C ILE A 65 18.41 5.05 -8.12
N LYS A 66 18.33 3.73 -8.30
CA LYS A 66 19.50 2.89 -8.65
C LYS A 66 20.11 3.32 -9.98
N GLU A 67 19.28 3.61 -10.99
CA GLU A 67 19.72 4.06 -12.32
C GLU A 67 20.34 5.46 -12.31
N SER A 68 19.80 6.39 -11.51
CA SER A 68 20.40 7.72 -11.38
C SER A 68 21.76 7.67 -10.67
N ARG A 69 21.93 6.84 -9.64
CA ARG A 69 23.22 6.65 -8.96
C ARG A 69 24.30 6.07 -9.88
N LYS A 70 23.93 5.13 -10.76
CA LYS A 70 24.85 4.54 -11.74
C LYS A 70 25.34 5.51 -12.81
N ARG A 71 24.57 6.56 -13.11
CA ARG A 71 24.90 7.55 -14.15
C ARG A 71 25.74 8.73 -13.64
N GLY A 72 25.84 8.88 -12.32
CA GLY A 72 26.64 9.93 -11.68
C GLY A 72 27.94 9.43 -11.04
N ALA A 73 28.29 8.15 -11.24
CA ALA A 73 29.55 7.52 -10.84
C ALA A 73 30.33 7.16 -12.11
#